data_AF-A0A1W6YSY2-F1
#
_entry.id   AF-A0A1W6YSY2-F1
#
_cell.length_a   1.000
_cell.length_b   1.000
_cell.length_c   1.000
_cell.angle_alpha   90.00
_cell.angle_beta   90.00
_cell.angle_gamma   90.00
#
_symmetry.space_group_name_H-M   'P 1'
#
loop_
_entity.id
_entity.type
_entity.pdbx_description
1 polymer ?
#
loop_
_entity_poly.entity_id
_entity_poly.type
_entity_poly.pdbx_seq_one_letter_code
_entity_poly.pdbx_strand_id
1 'polypeptide(L)'
;MSMSDPIADMLTRIRNAQQVDKVTVTMPSSKLKAAIAAVLKDEGYIDGFEVKGNQAKPELEIALKYYAGRPVIERIERVSRPGLRIYKGRSNIPEVMNGLGVAIVSTSRGVMTDRKARANGVGGEVLCYVA
;
A
#
# COMPACT_ATOMS: atom_id res chain seq x y z
N MET A 1 -14.17 9.48 17.34
CA MET A 1 -12.71 9.42 17.12
C MET A 1 -12.40 10.09 15.79
N SER A 2 -11.44 11.01 15.75
CA SER A 2 -11.01 11.63 14.49
C SER A 2 -10.09 10.68 13.72
N MET A 3 -10.20 10.66 12.40
CA MET A 3 -9.32 9.86 11.53
C MET A 3 -7.99 10.60 11.34
N SER A 4 -6.91 10.07 11.91
CA SER A 4 -5.58 10.71 11.94
C SER A 4 -4.58 10.13 10.92
N ASP A 5 -4.70 8.87 10.53
CA ASP A 5 -3.88 8.24 9.47
C ASP A 5 -4.75 7.45 8.47
N PRO A 6 -5.16 8.07 7.35
CA PRO A 6 -5.94 7.40 6.32
C PRO A 6 -5.22 6.22 5.64
N ILE A 7 -3.87 6.19 5.64
CA ILE A 7 -3.11 5.09 5.04
C ILE A 7 -3.13 3.91 6.00
N ALA A 8 -2.89 4.14 7.29
CA ALA A 8 -3.00 3.07 8.29
C ALA A 8 -4.40 2.43 8.30
N ASP A 9 -5.47 3.23 8.14
CA ASP A 9 -6.84 2.73 7.96
C ASP A 9 -6.98 1.85 6.72
N MET A 10 -6.48 2.28 5.55
CA MET A 10 -6.48 1.47 4.33
C MET A 10 -5.80 0.11 4.54
N LEU A 11 -4.59 0.09 5.08
CA LEU A 11 -3.83 -1.15 5.29
C LEU A 11 -4.52 -2.07 6.31
N THR A 12 -5.12 -1.49 7.35
CA THR A 12 -5.87 -2.24 8.36
C THR A 12 -7.14 -2.85 7.77
N ARG A 13 -7.88 -2.12 6.93
CA ARG A 13 -9.06 -2.64 6.23
C ARG A 13 -8.71 -3.81 5.32
N ILE A 14 -7.62 -3.70 4.56
CA ILE A 14 -7.12 -4.80 3.71
C ILE A 14 -6.81 -6.03 4.57
N ARG A 15 -6.01 -5.87 5.63
CA ARG A 15 -5.63 -6.96 6.53
C ARG A 15 -6.86 -7.65 7.15
N ASN A 16 -7.79 -6.86 7.68
CA ASN A 16 -8.99 -7.40 8.33
C ASN A 16 -9.91 -8.09 7.33
N ALA A 17 -10.05 -7.55 6.11
CA ALA A 17 -10.85 -8.16 5.06
C ALA A 17 -10.28 -9.52 4.61
N GLN A 18 -8.95 -9.65 4.56
CA GLN A 18 -8.27 -10.92 4.27
C GLN A 18 -8.45 -11.96 5.37
N GLN A 19 -8.50 -11.55 6.64
CA GLN A 19 -8.72 -12.48 7.76
C GLN A 19 -10.11 -13.14 7.77
N VAL A 20 -11.07 -12.57 7.04
CA VAL A 20 -12.44 -13.11 6.91
C VAL A 20 -12.78 -13.44 5.46
N ASP A 21 -11.76 -13.70 4.62
CA ASP A 21 -11.87 -14.16 3.23
C ASP A 21 -12.80 -13.32 2.34
N LYS A 22 -12.82 -12.00 2.54
CA LYS A 22 -13.60 -11.09 1.69
C LYS A 22 -12.97 -10.99 0.30
N VAL A 23 -13.83 -10.98 -0.72
CA VAL A 23 -13.39 -10.77 -2.11
C VAL A 23 -12.99 -9.31 -2.36
N THR A 24 -13.71 -8.35 -1.76
CA THR A 24 -13.45 -6.92 -1.96
C THR A 24 -13.46 -6.14 -0.65
N VAL A 25 -12.77 -4.99 -0.65
CA VAL A 25 -12.79 -4.03 0.45
C VAL A 25 -12.95 -2.61 -0.08
N THR A 26 -13.85 -1.84 0.55
CA THR A 26 -14.18 -0.47 0.15
C THR A 26 -13.84 0.54 1.24
N MET A 27 -13.37 1.71 0.83
CA MET A 27 -12.99 2.81 1.72
C MET A 27 -13.06 4.16 1.01
N PRO A 28 -13.04 5.29 1.74
CA PRO A 28 -12.91 6.61 1.10
C PRO A 28 -11.61 6.72 0.30
N SER A 29 -11.72 7.17 -0.95
CA SER A 29 -10.60 7.28 -1.88
C SER A 29 -9.74 8.51 -1.60
N SER A 30 -8.45 8.41 -1.93
CA SER A 30 -7.55 9.54 -2.04
C SER A 30 -6.52 9.24 -3.12
N LYS A 31 -5.91 10.28 -3.70
CA LYS A 31 -4.85 10.10 -4.72
C LYS A 31 -3.72 9.21 -4.21
N LEU A 32 -3.37 9.33 -2.92
CA LEU A 32 -2.31 8.54 -2.31
C LEU A 32 -2.74 7.08 -2.10
N LYS A 33 -3.99 6.83 -1.66
CA LYS A 33 -4.52 5.46 -1.54
C LYS A 33 -4.59 4.75 -2.89
N ALA A 34 -5.04 5.47 -3.92
CA ALA A 34 -5.08 4.95 -5.30
C ALA A 34 -3.68 4.65 -5.83
N ALA A 35 -2.69 5.50 -5.54
CA ALA A 35 -1.29 5.25 -5.93
C ALA A 35 -0.69 4.02 -5.21
N ILE A 36 -0.99 3.82 -3.93
CA ILE A 36 -0.60 2.60 -3.19
C ILE A 36 -1.29 1.37 -3.81
N ALA A 37 -2.60 1.45 -4.11
CA ALA A 37 -3.34 0.35 -4.73
C ALA A 37 -2.78 0.00 -6.13
N ALA A 38 -2.38 1.00 -6.92
CA ALA A 38 -1.70 0.77 -8.19
C ALA A 38 -0.39 -0.01 -8.01
N VAL A 39 0.46 0.37 -7.05
CA VAL A 39 1.69 -0.38 -6.75
C VAL A 39 1.38 -1.81 -6.31
N LEU A 40 0.37 -2.02 -5.45
CA LEU A 40 -0.03 -3.36 -5.02
C LEU A 40 -0.52 -4.23 -6.19
N LYS A 41 -1.25 -3.64 -7.14
CA LYS A 41 -1.72 -4.33 -8.35
C LYS A 41 -0.56 -4.69 -9.26
N ASP A 42 0.34 -3.74 -9.54
CA ASP A 42 1.48 -3.93 -10.42
C ASP A 42 2.42 -5.03 -9.91
N GLU A 43 2.59 -5.14 -8.60
CA GLU A 43 3.39 -6.18 -7.94
C GLU A 43 2.60 -7.50 -7.74
N GLY A 44 1.30 -7.53 -8.10
CA GLY A 44 0.48 -8.75 -8.13
C GLY A 44 -0.12 -9.19 -6.79
N TYR A 45 -0.09 -8.33 -5.77
CA TYR A 45 -0.65 -8.60 -4.43
C TYR A 45 -2.17 -8.51 -4.37
N ILE A 46 -2.77 -7.73 -5.27
CA ILE A 46 -4.23 -7.58 -5.42
C ILE A 46 -4.62 -7.83 -6.88
N ASP A 47 -5.86 -8.25 -7.13
CA ASP A 47 -6.33 -8.50 -8.49
C ASP A 47 -6.66 -7.19 -9.23
N GLY A 48 -7.12 -6.18 -8.50
CA GLY A 48 -7.44 -4.88 -9.07
C GLY A 48 -7.98 -3.89 -8.05
N PHE A 49 -8.20 -2.66 -8.52
CA PHE A 49 -8.88 -1.64 -7.76
C PHE A 49 -9.66 -0.73 -8.71
N GLU A 50 -10.71 -0.09 -8.19
CA GLU A 50 -11.53 0.88 -8.91
C GLU A 50 -11.88 2.05 -7.98
N VAL A 51 -11.98 3.25 -8.54
CA VAL A 51 -12.51 4.41 -7.83
C VAL A 51 -13.94 4.65 -8.29
N LYS A 52 -14.91 4.39 -7.40
CA LYS A 52 -16.35 4.52 -7.65
C LYS A 52 -16.92 5.76 -6.95
N GLY A 53 -18.15 6.15 -7.32
CA GLY A 53 -18.91 7.21 -6.66
C GLY A 53 -18.76 8.60 -7.29
N ASN A 54 -19.48 9.57 -6.74
CA ASN A 54 -19.51 10.95 -7.24
C ASN A 54 -18.26 11.73 -6.82
N GLN A 55 -17.89 12.77 -7.58
CA GLN A 55 -16.72 13.62 -7.29
C GLN A 55 -16.65 14.14 -5.84
N ALA A 56 -17.81 14.33 -5.19
CA ALA A 56 -17.89 14.79 -3.81
C ALA A 56 -17.47 13.73 -2.77
N LYS A 57 -17.64 12.44 -3.07
CA LYS A 57 -17.36 11.31 -2.17
C LYS A 57 -16.87 10.10 -2.96
N PRO A 58 -15.62 10.16 -3.48
CA PRO A 58 -15.05 9.03 -4.20
C PRO A 58 -14.71 7.90 -3.22
N GLU A 59 -15.05 6.68 -3.59
CA GLU A 59 -14.75 5.45 -2.86
C GLU A 59 -13.72 4.62 -3.65
N LEU A 60 -12.78 4.03 -2.95
CA LEU A 60 -11.79 3.11 -3.49
C LEU A 60 -12.21 1.69 -3.11
N GLU A 61 -12.48 0.87 -4.12
CA GLU A 61 -12.75 -0.55 -3.98
C GLU A 61 -11.51 -1.33 -4.43
N ILE A 62 -11.07 -2.28 -3.62
CA ILE A 62 -9.90 -3.14 -3.88
C ILE A 62 -10.37 -4.58 -3.93
N ALA A 63 -10.05 -5.29 -5.02
CA ALA A 63 -10.26 -6.72 -5.17
C ALA A 63 -9.06 -7.49 -4.60
N LEU A 64 -9.31 -8.25 -3.55
CA LEU A 64 -8.30 -9.01 -2.82
C LEU A 64 -8.01 -10.33 -3.54
N LYS A 65 -6.74 -10.71 -3.57
CA LYS A 65 -6.28 -11.92 -4.24
C LYS A 65 -6.01 -13.04 -3.24
N TYR A 66 -6.42 -14.25 -3.61
CA TYR A 66 -6.23 -15.46 -2.84
C TYR A 66 -5.65 -16.56 -3.72
N TYR A 67 -4.75 -17.37 -3.16
CA TYR A 67 -4.15 -18.52 -3.83
C TYR A 67 -4.31 -19.76 -2.94
N ALA A 68 -4.91 -20.82 -3.50
CA ALA A 68 -5.17 -22.07 -2.77
C ALA A 68 -5.87 -21.86 -1.41
N GLY A 69 -6.83 -20.93 -1.36
CA GLY A 69 -7.58 -20.60 -0.13
C GLY A 69 -6.80 -19.79 0.91
N ARG A 70 -5.62 -19.24 0.56
CA ARG A 70 -4.84 -18.35 1.43
C ARG A 70 -4.74 -16.95 0.83
N PRO A 71 -4.75 -15.89 1.65
CA PRO A 71 -4.53 -14.53 1.15
C PRO A 71 -3.12 -14.40 0.57
N VAL A 72 -3.00 -13.72 -0.57
CA VAL A 72 -1.68 -13.48 -1.21
C VAL A 72 -0.81 -12.49 -0.42
N ILE A 73 -1.42 -11.58 0.33
CA ILE A 73 -0.70 -10.69 1.23
C ILE A 73 -0.64 -11.37 2.60
N GLU A 74 0.56 -11.78 3.01
CA GLU A 74 0.81 -12.39 4.33
C GLU A 74 1.03 -11.31 5.40
N ARG A 75 1.69 -10.20 5.04
CA ARG A 75 2.03 -9.10 5.92
C ARG A 75 1.83 -7.76 5.23
N ILE A 76 1.10 -6.87 5.88
CA ILE A 76 0.98 -5.46 5.46
C ILE A 76 1.13 -4.54 6.66
N GLU A 77 2.06 -3.59 6.61
CA GLU A 77 2.44 -2.79 7.78
C GLU A 77 2.73 -1.33 7.45
N ARG A 78 2.17 -0.40 8.24
CA ARG A 78 2.46 1.04 8.17
C ARG A 78 3.77 1.35 8.91
N VAL A 79 4.74 1.90 8.16
CA VAL A 79 6.09 2.21 8.65
C VAL A 79 6.20 3.67 9.10
N SER A 80 6.19 4.62 8.16
CA SER A 80 6.11 6.04 8.49
C SER A 80 4.72 6.35 9.07
N ARG A 81 4.62 7.08 10.18
CA ARG A 81 3.33 7.43 10.81
C ARG A 81 3.31 8.93 11.11
N PRO A 82 2.13 9.57 11.30
CA PRO A 82 2.08 11.00 11.62
C PRO A 82 2.94 11.40 12.84
N GLY A 83 3.05 10.53 13.85
CA GLY A 83 3.90 10.78 15.03
C GLY A 83 5.41 10.53 14.81
N LEU A 84 5.79 9.79 13.77
CA LEU A 84 7.19 9.56 13.42
C LEU A 84 7.32 9.26 11.93
N ARG A 85 7.81 10.25 11.18
CA ARG A 85 8.02 10.12 9.74
C ARG A 85 9.35 9.43 9.45
N ILE A 86 9.32 8.44 8.56
CA ILE A 86 10.50 7.65 8.20
C ILE A 86 10.90 7.98 6.76
N TYR A 87 12.00 8.71 6.60
CA TYR A 87 12.60 9.01 5.30
C TYR A 87 13.90 8.25 5.12
N LYS A 88 14.15 7.77 3.90
CA LYS A 88 15.37 7.04 3.55
C LYS A 88 15.90 7.53 2.20
N GLY A 89 17.21 7.80 2.15
CA GLY A 89 17.92 8.03 0.88
C GLY A 89 18.01 6.75 0.06
N ARG A 90 18.28 6.86 -1.25
CA ARG A 90 18.26 5.74 -2.20
C ARG A 90 19.00 4.47 -1.72
N SER A 91 20.18 4.65 -1.11
CA SER A 91 21.05 3.54 -0.68
C SER A 91 20.58 2.89 0.62
N ASN A 92 19.73 3.59 1.39
CA ASN A 92 19.28 3.18 2.72
C ASN A 92 17.80 2.80 2.74
N ILE A 93 17.17 2.68 1.56
CA ILE A 93 15.82 2.13 1.47
C ILE A 93 15.91 0.67 1.95
N PRO A 94 15.12 0.27 2.95
CA PRO A 94 15.17 -1.08 3.50
C PRO A 94 14.61 -2.10 2.50
N GLU A 95 15.15 -3.31 2.54
CA GLU A 95 14.62 -4.46 1.81
C GLU A 95 13.66 -5.23 2.73
N VAL A 96 12.53 -5.67 2.17
CA VAL A 96 11.54 -6.46 2.90
C VAL A 96 11.78 -7.94 2.60
N MET A 97 11.97 -8.76 3.63
CA MET A 97 12.20 -10.21 3.50
C MET A 97 13.30 -10.57 2.50
N ASN A 98 14.46 -9.91 2.57
CA ASN A 98 15.59 -10.08 1.64
C ASN A 98 15.19 -9.94 0.16
N GLY A 99 14.27 -9.00 -0.11
CA GLY A 99 13.78 -8.72 -1.44
C GLY A 99 12.58 -9.58 -1.87
N LEU A 100 12.08 -10.50 -1.04
CA LEU A 100 10.85 -11.25 -1.37
C LEU A 100 9.59 -10.40 -1.19
N GLY A 101 9.63 -9.43 -0.26
CA GLY A 101 8.57 -8.44 -0.09
C GLY A 101 8.89 -7.12 -0.80
N VAL A 102 7.97 -6.17 -0.66
CA VAL A 102 8.06 -4.84 -1.28
C VAL A 102 7.94 -3.77 -0.21
N ALA A 103 8.83 -2.78 -0.27
CA ALA A 103 8.65 -1.52 0.45
C ALA A 103 8.06 -0.47 -0.50
N ILE A 104 6.91 0.11 -0.14
CA ILE A 104 6.27 1.17 -0.91
C ILE A 104 6.79 2.51 -0.41
N VAL A 105 7.36 3.31 -1.31
CA VAL A 105 8.04 4.57 -1.00
C VAL A 105 7.39 5.71 -1.76
N SER A 106 7.12 6.81 -1.06
CA SER A 106 6.73 8.09 -1.67
C SER A 106 7.98 8.90 -2.00
N THR A 107 8.22 9.14 -3.29
CA THR A 107 9.39 9.85 -3.80
C THR A 107 8.98 11.14 -4.51
N SER A 108 9.97 11.96 -4.92
CA SER A 108 9.71 13.13 -5.77
C SER A 108 9.16 12.78 -7.16
N ARG A 109 9.25 11.51 -7.59
CA ARG A 109 8.73 11.00 -8.87
C ARG A 109 7.44 10.18 -8.70
N GLY A 110 6.78 10.30 -7.55
CA GLY A 110 5.56 9.56 -7.22
C GLY A 110 5.80 8.37 -6.29
N VAL A 111 4.73 7.60 -6.09
CA VAL A 111 4.74 6.40 -5.24
C VAL A 111 5.18 5.20 -6.05
N MET A 112 6.16 4.46 -5.55
CA MET A 112 6.75 3.31 -6.25
C MET A 112 7.33 2.31 -5.26
N THR A 113 7.80 1.18 -5.77
CA THR A 113 8.52 0.18 -4.96
C THR A 113 9.94 0.63 -4.65
N ASP A 114 10.52 0.04 -3.62
CA ASP A 114 11.92 0.22 -3.23
C ASP A 114 12.87 -0.12 -4.38
N ARG A 115 12.60 -1.20 -5.12
CA ARG A 115 13.38 -1.56 -6.32
C ARG A 115 13.34 -0.47 -7.38
N LYS A 116 12.15 0.04 -7.71
CA LYS A 116 11.99 1.16 -8.67
C LYS A 116 12.65 2.43 -8.16
N ALA A 117 12.57 2.72 -6.86
CA ALA A 117 13.22 3.88 -6.26
C ALA A 117 14.76 3.80 -6.34
N ARG A 118 15.34 2.64 -6.01
CA ARG A 118 16.79 2.37 -6.15
C ARG A 118 17.25 2.50 -7.61
N ALA A 119 16.52 1.89 -8.55
CA ALA A 119 16.82 1.97 -9.98
C ALA A 119 16.79 3.41 -10.52
N ASN A 120 15.83 4.22 -10.07
CA ASN A 120 15.72 5.64 -10.43
C ASN A 120 16.69 6.55 -9.66
N GLY A 121 17.44 6.00 -8.70
CA GLY A 121 18.38 6.75 -7.88
C GLY A 121 17.74 7.74 -6.90
N VAL A 122 16.47 7.54 -6.53
CA VAL A 122 15.71 8.46 -5.67
C VAL A 122 15.41 7.83 -4.30
N GLY A 123 15.43 8.67 -3.25
CA GLY A 123 14.94 8.31 -1.92
C GLY A 123 13.51 8.81 -1.68
N GLY A 124 13.00 8.61 -0.47
CA GLY A 124 11.66 9.07 -0.13
C GLY A 124 11.16 8.67 1.26
N GLU A 125 9.87 8.92 1.51
CA GLU A 125 9.16 8.47 2.70
C GLU A 125 8.80 6.99 2.55
N VAL A 126 9.20 6.16 3.51
CA VAL A 126 8.87 4.73 3.52
C VAL A 126 7.45 4.57 4.06
N LEU A 127 6.49 4.30 3.18
CA LEU A 127 5.09 4.29 3.55
C LEU A 127 4.70 2.99 4.27
N CYS A 128 4.90 1.87 3.62
CA CYS A 128 4.53 0.57 4.16
C CYS A 128 5.40 -0.55 3.61
N TYR A 129 5.38 -1.67 4.32
CA TYR A 129 5.93 -2.93 3.87
C TYR A 129 4.80 -3.89 3.55
N VAL A 130 4.96 -4.63 2.46
CA VAL A 130 4.04 -5.66 2.00
C VAL A 130 4.84 -6.93 1.71
N ALA A 131 4.35 -8.06 2.16
CA ALA A 131 4.81 -9.40 1.82
C ALA A 131 3.64 -10.37 1.84
#